data_AF-A0A9X8ZXU2-F1
#
_entry.id   AF-A0A9X8ZXU2-F1
#
_cell.length_a   1.000
_cell.length_b   1.000
_cell.length_c   1.000
_cell.angle_alpha   90.00
_cell.angle_beta   90.00
_cell.angle_gamma   90.00
#
_symmetry.space_group_name_H-M   'P 1'
#
loop_
_entity.id
_entity.type
_entity.pdbx_description
1 polymer ?
#
loop_
_entity_poly.entity_id
_entity_poly.type
_entity_poly.pdbx_seq_one_letter_code
_entity_poly.pdbx_strand_id
1 'polypeptide(L)' 'MCLALFITMIFTSCNATNANSKGKIKLGVTSWKENIATANMWKVLLEEKGYKVELMYLEKAAIWTGVARGDVDANLEV' A
#
# COMPACT_ATOMS: atom_id res chain seq x y z
N MET A 1 -38.38 -0.56 -24.00
CA MET A 1 -38.34 -1.66 -23.00
C MET A 1 -37.24 -2.71 -23.26
N CYS A 2 -36.18 -2.41 -24.03
CA CYS A 2 -34.92 -3.18 -24.04
C CYS A 2 -33.71 -2.34 -23.55
N LEU A 3 -33.83 -1.00 -23.57
CA LEU A 3 -32.74 -0.10 -23.17
C LEU A 3 -32.61 0.07 -21.64
N ALA A 4 -33.67 -0.24 -20.88
CA ALA A 4 -33.66 -0.14 -19.42
C ALA A 4 -32.94 -1.30 -18.71
N LEU A 5 -32.69 -2.42 -19.41
CA LEU A 5 -31.99 -3.59 -18.84
C LEU A 5 -30.47 -3.40 -18.77
N PHE A 6 -29.91 -2.49 -19.57
CA PHE A 6 -28.45 -2.26 -19.62
C PHE A 6 -27.92 -1.41 -18.46
N ILE A 7 -28.77 -0.58 -17.83
CA ILE A 7 -28.35 0.33 -16.76
C ILE A 7 -28.20 -0.40 -15.42
N THR A 8 -28.91 -1.51 -15.20
CA THR A 8 -28.85 -2.27 -13.95
C THR A 8 -27.63 -3.18 -13.81
N MET A 9 -26.84 -3.39 -14.87
CA MET A 9 -25.61 -4.20 -14.82
C MET A 9 -24.40 -3.46 -14.24
N ILE A 10 -24.45 -2.13 -14.10
CA ILE A 10 -23.32 -1.36 -13.55
C ILE A 10 -23.32 -1.37 -12.01
N PHE A 11 -24.47 -1.65 -11.37
CA PHE A 11 -24.56 -1.75 -9.90
C PHE A 11 -24.21 -3.13 -9.33
N THR A 12 -23.90 -4.11 -10.18
CA THR A 12 -23.44 -5.44 -9.75
C THR A 12 -22.06 -5.72 -10.33
N SER A 13 -21.10 -4.81 -10.13
CA SER A 13 -19.70 -5.23 -10.19
C SER A 13 -19.40 -5.98 -8.91
N CYS A 14 -19.41 -7.30 -9.06
CA CYS A 14 -19.10 -8.31 -8.06
C CYS A 14 -17.97 -7.87 -7.13
N ASN A 15 -18.24 -8.10 -5.85
CA ASN A 15 -17.29 -8.27 -4.77
C ASN A 15 -16.40 -9.50 -5.07
N ALA A 16 -15.59 -9.39 -6.14
CA ALA A 16 -14.71 -10.42 -6.63
C ALA A 16 -13.43 -10.39 -5.80
N THR A 17 -13.43 -11.26 -4.78
CA THR A 17 -12.27 -12.05 -4.35
C THR A 17 -10.96 -11.29 -4.13
N ASN A 18 -10.71 -10.92 -2.88
CA ASN A 18 -9.36 -10.99 -2.32
C ASN A 18 -9.43 -11.53 -0.89
N ALA A 19 -9.93 -12.76 -0.73
CA ALA A 19 -9.97 -13.46 0.55
C ALA A 19 -8.59 -13.89 1.07
N ASN A 20 -7.48 -13.29 0.60
CA ASN A 20 -6.15 -13.58 1.12
C ASN A 20 -5.07 -12.49 0.94
N SER A 21 -5.40 -11.27 0.51
CA SER A 21 -4.40 -10.18 0.51
C SER A 21 -4.64 -9.32 1.75
N LYS A 22 -3.68 -9.29 2.67
CA LYS A 22 -3.78 -8.58 3.97
C LYS A 22 -3.76 -7.04 3.85
N GLY A 23 -3.88 -6.52 2.63
CA GLY A 23 -3.81 -5.10 2.32
C GLY A 23 -2.45 -4.67 1.78
N LYS A 24 -2.38 -3.39 1.39
CA LYS A 24 -1.16 -2.72 0.92
C LYS A 24 -0.58 -1.91 2.06
N ILE A 25 0.73 -2.02 2.29
CA ILE A 25 1.50 -1.24 3.26
C ILE A 25 2.43 -0.31 2.48
N LYS A 26 2.43 0.97 2.83
CA LYS A 26 3.29 2.01 2.28
C LYS A 26 4.37 2.38 3.29
N LEU A 27 5.61 2.02 3.00
CA LEU A 27 6.75 2.34 3.85
C LEU A 27 7.47 3.57 3.31
N GLY A 28 7.60 4.61 4.14
CA GLY A 28 8.48 5.74 3.87
C GLY A 28 9.94 5.30 4.02
N VAL A 29 10.78 5.67 3.07
CA VAL A 29 12.20 5.29 3.04
C VAL A 29 13.03 6.52 2.68
N THR A 30 14.05 6.84 3.48
CA THR A 30 15.04 7.84 3.10
C THR A 30 16.08 7.22 2.16
N SER A 31 16.79 8.04 1.39
CA SER A 31 17.78 7.56 0.42
C SER A 31 19.10 7.04 1.04
N TRP A 32 19.17 6.90 2.36
CA TRP A 32 20.36 6.42 3.08
C TRP A 32 20.44 4.89 3.02
N LYS A 33 21.65 4.34 2.89
CA LYS A 33 21.84 2.92 2.55
C LYS A 33 21.26 1.98 3.60
N GLU A 34 21.35 2.37 4.86
CA GLU A 34 20.84 1.65 6.02
C GLU A 34 19.31 1.58 6.01
N ASN A 35 18.65 2.70 5.69
CA ASN A 35 17.19 2.76 5.59
C ASN A 35 16.69 1.94 4.39
N ILE A 36 17.41 1.98 3.25
CA ILE A 36 17.09 1.16 2.08
C ILE A 36 17.22 -0.34 2.42
N ALA A 37 18.31 -0.75 3.06
CA ALA A 37 18.53 -2.14 3.45
C ALA A 37 17.43 -2.63 4.41
N THR A 38 17.14 -1.85 5.44
CA THR A 38 16.10 -2.16 6.44
C THR A 38 14.72 -2.25 5.79
N ALA A 39 14.36 -1.29 4.94
CA ALA A 39 13.08 -1.29 4.25
C ALA A 39 12.89 -2.50 3.32
N ASN A 40 13.95 -2.92 2.61
CA ASN A 40 13.88 -4.11 1.75
C ASN A 40 13.78 -5.41 2.56
N MET A 41 14.49 -5.52 3.69
CA MET A 41 14.33 -6.66 4.61
C MET A 41 12.88 -6.80 5.07
N TRP A 42 12.28 -5.70 5.54
CA TRP A 42 10.88 -5.70 5.99
C TRP A 42 9.89 -5.95 4.85
N LYS A 43 10.17 -5.42 3.65
CA LYS A 43 9.38 -5.72 2.46
C LYS A 43 9.27 -7.22 2.22
N VAL A 44 10.40 -7.95 2.22
CA VAL A 44 10.41 -9.41 2.03
C VAL A 44 9.56 -10.10 3.11
N LEU A 45 9.78 -9.79 4.39
CA LEU A 45 9.06 -10.43 5.49
C LEU A 45 7.55 -10.14 5.50
N LEU A 46 7.14 -8.94 5.09
CA LEU A 46 5.73 -8.55 5.01
C LEU A 46 5.05 -9.18 3.78
N GLU A 47 5.75 -9.26 2.66
CA GLU A 47 5.25 -9.95 1.46
C GLU A 47 5.09 -11.46 1.71
N GLU A 48 6.02 -12.11 2.40
CA GLU A 48 5.87 -13.50 2.87
C GLU A 48 4.64 -13.70 3.77
N LYS A 49 4.25 -12.66 4.52
CA LYS A 49 3.04 -12.69 5.38
C LYS A 49 1.75 -12.36 4.64
N GLY A 50 1.79 -12.11 3.33
CA GLY A 50 0.62 -11.85 2.48
C GLY A 50 0.23 -10.37 2.32
N TYR A 51 1.11 -9.44 2.69
CA TYR A 51 0.92 -8.00 2.42
C TYR A 51 1.51 -7.61 1.07
N LYS A 52 1.00 -6.53 0.47
CA LYS A 52 1.67 -5.87 -0.66
C LYS A 52 2.46 -4.68 -0.13
N VAL A 53 3.77 -4.60 -0.37
CA VAL A 53 4.58 -3.51 0.17
C VAL A 53 5.02 -2.54 -0.93
N GLU A 54 4.74 -1.27 -0.72
CA GLU A 54 5.22 -0.15 -1.53
C GLU A 54 6.27 0.64 -0.74
N LEU A 55 7.46 0.81 -1.32
CA LEU A 55 8.51 1.65 -0.74
C LEU A 55 8.42 3.05 -1.37
N MET A 56 8.19 4.06 -0.55
CA MET A 56 8.07 5.45 -0.95
C MET A 56 9.32 6.21 -0.56
N TYR A 57 10.14 6.54 -1.55
CA TYR A 57 11.37 7.29 -1.34
C TYR A 57 11.06 8.78 -1.23
N LEU A 58 11.27 9.32 -0.03
CA LEU A 58 10.86 10.67 0.33
C LEU A 58 11.91 11.29 1.27
N GLU A 59 11.96 12.62 1.30
CA GLU A 59 12.73 13.35 2.32
C GLU A 59 12.10 13.16 3.71
N LYS A 60 12.93 13.19 4.77
CA LYS A 60 12.51 12.88 6.15
C LYS A 60 11.30 13.70 6.59
N ALA A 61 11.27 14.99 6.31
CA ALA A 61 10.14 15.86 6.67
C ALA A 61 8.82 15.47 5.96
N ALA A 62 8.91 15.04 4.70
CA ALA A 62 7.76 14.59 3.91
C ALA A 62 7.23 13.24 4.41
N ILE A 63 8.13 12.33 4.84
CA ILE A 63 7.73 11.06 5.45
C ILE A 63 6.89 11.30 6.70
N TRP A 64 7.37 12.11 7.66
CA TRP A 64 6.64 12.37 8.91
C TRP A 64 5.31 13.09 8.66
N THR A 65 5.27 14.02 7.70
CA THR A 65 4.02 14.66 7.28
C THR A 65 3.05 13.64 6.67
N GLY A 66 3.56 12.73 5.84
CA GLY A 66 2.77 11.65 5.24
C GLY A 66 2.23 10.67 6.28
N VAL A 67 3.02 10.34 7.31
CA VAL A 67 2.55 9.52 8.44
C VAL A 67 1.42 10.22 9.19
N ALA A 68 1.56 11.51 9.49
CA ALA A 68 0.53 12.29 10.17
C ALA A 68 -0.78 12.38 9.36
N ARG A 69 -0.70 12.33 8.03
CA ARG A 69 -1.86 12.35 7.11
C ARG A 69 -2.43 10.96 6.81
N GLY A 70 -1.72 9.88 7.17
CA GLY A 70 -2.06 8.52 6.77
C GLY A 70 -1.71 8.19 5.31
N ASP A 71 -0.90 9.02 4.65
CA ASP A 71 -0.39 8.75 3.30
C ASP A 71 0.74 7.72 3.31
N VAL A 72 1.49 7.64 4.42
CA VAL A 72 2.56 6.69 4.72
C VAL A 72 2.14 5.89 5.96
N ASP A 73 2.26 4.56 5.93
CA ASP A 73 1.85 3.73 7.07
C ASP A 73 2.94 3.65 8.15
N ALA A 74 4.20 3.56 7.74
CA ALA A 74 5.33 3.50 8.65
C ALA A 74 6.63 3.98 8.01
N ASN A 75 7.59 4.38 8.85
CA ASN A 75 8.97 4.66 8.47
C ASN A 75 9.90 3.83 9.36
N LEU A 76 10.94 3.26 8.76
CA LEU A 76 11.90 2.42 9.44
C LEU A 76 13.22 3.19 9.53
N GLU A 77 13.35 3.97 10.60
CA GLU A 77 14.60 4.66 10.94
C GLU A 77 15.52 3.72 11.72
N VAL A 78 16.83 3.82 11.44
CA VAL A 78 17.90 3.18 12.22
C VAL A 78 18.53 4.15 13.21
#